data_AF-A0A1S2YIZ6-F1
#
_entry.id   AF-A0A1S2YIZ6-F1
#
_cell.length_a   1.000
_cell.length_b   1.000
_cell.length_c   1.000
_cell.angle_alpha   90.00
_cell.angle_beta   90.00
_cell.angle_gamma   90.00
#
_symmetry.space_group_name_H-M   'P 1'
#
loop_
_entity.id
_entity.type
_entity.pdbx_description
1 polymer ?
#
loop_
_entity_poly.entity_id
_entity_poly.type
_entity_poly.pdbx_seq_one_letter_code
_entity_poly.pdbx_strand_id
1 'polypeptide(L)'
;MIGILRQKQKVVRHGWRGKMLLHIQGTLLRNLFLFLELNRSGSHVQWDVNLGLMGTRSLMLHLAYLTQLEQHVFYDQWNPVSTMQRTILPWHDGGRGYNIVMTTSLSSDVPVGYFSWAEYDIMAPVKPKTEKALAAAFISNCGARNFRLQALEALEKTNISIDSYGGCHRNRDGRAVDKVEALKHYKFSLAFENSNEEDYVTEKFFQSLVAGTIPVVVGAPNIQDFSPSPGSILHIKELEDVESVAKTMRYLAENPEAYNQSLRWKFEGPSDSFKALVDMAAVHSSCRLCIHLATVSREKEEKSAGFKKRPCKCTQGSETVYHIYVRERGTFEMESIYLRSSNLTLEGFKSAVLMKFTSLNHVPVWKPERPKSLKGSNELKLYRIYPLGLTQRQALYTFSFNGDNDFRGHLESNPCAKFEVVFV
;
A
#
# COMPACT_ATOMS: atom_id res chain seq x y z
N MET A 1 25.13 34.10 47.84
CA MET A 1 25.35 32.81 47.16
C MET A 1 24.00 32.35 46.65
N ILE A 2 23.64 32.70 45.41
CA ILE A 2 23.99 32.00 44.15
C ILE A 2 23.31 30.62 44.15
N GLY A 3 22.41 30.28 43.23
CA GLY A 3 21.97 30.96 42.03
C GLY A 3 21.15 29.97 41.19
N ILE A 4 20.07 30.46 40.60
CA ILE A 4 19.27 29.75 39.59
C ILE A 4 20.19 29.46 38.39
N LEU A 5 20.50 28.19 38.15
CA LEU A 5 21.16 27.74 36.93
C LEU A 5 20.14 27.07 36.02
N ARG A 6 19.57 27.90 35.13
CA ARG A 6 19.08 27.43 33.83
C ARG A 6 20.26 26.84 33.07
N GLN A 7 20.33 25.52 32.92
CA GLN A 7 21.12 24.92 31.85
C GLN A 7 20.24 24.71 30.63
N LYS A 8 20.48 25.55 29.61
CA LYS A 8 20.18 25.25 28.22
C LYS A 8 20.90 23.94 27.86
N GLN A 9 20.16 22.88 27.56
CA GLN A 9 20.72 21.82 26.74
C GLN A 9 20.59 22.22 25.28
N LYS A 10 21.73 22.49 24.67
CA LYS A 10 21.92 22.68 23.23
C LYS A 10 21.24 21.53 22.48
N VAL A 11 20.45 21.86 21.46
CA VAL A 11 20.16 20.92 20.37
C VAL A 11 21.47 20.73 19.60
N VAL A 12 22.25 19.75 20.03
CA VAL A 12 23.34 19.20 19.23
C VAL A 12 22.70 18.17 18.31
N ARG A 13 22.55 18.54 17.03
CA ARG A 13 22.32 17.55 15.96
C ARG A 13 23.59 16.72 15.82
N HIS A 14 23.64 15.59 16.52
CA HIS A 14 24.42 14.43 16.13
C HIS A 14 23.36 13.38 15.75
N GLY A 15 23.33 12.82 14.54
CA GLY A 15 24.47 12.20 13.88
C GLY A 15 24.73 10.83 14.48
N TRP A 16 23.71 9.99 14.64
CA TRP A 16 23.87 8.63 15.16
C TRP A 16 23.81 7.62 14.01
N ARG A 17 24.98 7.38 13.41
CA ARG A 17 25.42 6.02 13.10
C ARG A 17 25.75 5.36 14.44
N GLY A 18 24.77 4.74 15.07
CA GLY A 18 25.00 3.77 16.13
C GLY A 18 24.83 2.38 15.53
N LYS A 19 25.93 1.76 15.10
CA LYS A 19 25.96 0.31 14.89
C LYS A 19 25.64 -0.33 16.24
N MET A 20 24.43 -0.86 16.41
CA MET A 20 24.19 -1.81 17.49
C MET A 20 24.91 -3.08 17.08
N LEU A 21 26.12 -3.28 17.60
CA LEU A 21 26.75 -4.60 17.63
C LEU A 21 25.83 -5.48 18.47
N LEU A 22 25.07 -6.36 17.82
CA LEU A 22 24.54 -7.55 18.48
C LEU A 22 25.75 -8.40 18.87
N HIS A 23 26.16 -8.30 20.13
CA HIS A 23 27.13 -9.22 20.71
C HIS A 23 26.38 -10.52 20.99
N ILE A 24 26.49 -11.47 20.06
CA ILE A 24 26.13 -12.87 20.32
C ILE A 24 27.29 -13.44 21.17
N GLN A 25 27.17 -13.37 22.50
CA GLN A 25 27.94 -14.26 23.37
C GLN A 25 27.23 -15.61 23.39
N GLY A 26 27.98 -16.65 23.02
CA GLY A 26 27.42 -17.85 22.44
C GLY A 26 26.89 -18.94 23.38
N THR A 27 26.48 -19.98 22.66
CA THR A 27 26.51 -21.43 22.91
C THR A 27 25.53 -22.04 23.90
N LEU A 28 24.72 -22.93 23.30
CA LEU A 28 23.86 -23.97 23.85
C LEU A 28 24.12 -24.34 25.33
N LEU A 29 23.09 -24.15 26.13
CA LEU A 29 22.65 -25.14 27.13
C LEU A 29 21.21 -24.80 27.56
N ARG A 30 20.28 -25.72 27.23
CA ARG A 30 18.90 -25.83 27.75
C ARG A 30 17.96 -24.65 27.47
N ASN A 31 17.31 -24.73 26.31
CA ASN A 31 15.95 -24.24 26.01
C ASN A 31 15.36 -23.14 26.91
N LEU A 32 15.88 -21.91 26.81
CA LEU A 32 15.19 -20.70 27.25
C LEU A 32 15.50 -19.58 26.24
N PHE A 33 14.47 -19.09 25.54
CA PHE A 33 14.56 -17.84 24.76
C PHE A 33 14.04 -16.71 25.63
N LEU A 34 14.90 -15.74 25.97
CA LEU A 34 14.53 -14.51 26.67
C LEU A 34 14.46 -13.36 25.66
N PHE A 35 13.27 -12.80 25.47
CA PHE A 35 13.09 -11.50 24.81
C PHE A 35 13.06 -10.40 25.88
N LEU A 36 13.94 -9.40 25.75
CA LEU A 36 13.92 -8.19 26.57
C LEU A 36 13.69 -6.98 25.64
N GLU A 37 12.50 -6.38 25.72
CA GLU A 37 12.23 -5.06 25.15
C GLU A 37 12.38 -3.98 26.23
N LEU A 38 13.15 -2.92 25.93
CA LEU A 38 13.29 -1.74 26.78
C LEU A 38 12.25 -0.69 26.39
N ASN A 39 11.33 -0.35 27.30
CA ASN A 39 10.52 0.86 27.15
C ASN A 39 11.23 2.08 27.78
N ARG A 40 10.95 3.27 27.23
CA ARG A 40 11.56 4.59 27.49
C ARG A 40 11.47 5.12 28.93
N SER A 41 10.96 4.35 29.90
CA SER A 41 10.86 4.74 31.31
C SER A 41 11.64 3.84 32.29
N GLY A 42 12.40 2.85 31.83
CA GLY A 42 13.44 2.20 32.64
C GLY A 42 12.96 1.31 33.81
N SER A 43 11.73 0.80 33.79
CA SER A 43 11.21 -0.15 34.79
C SER A 43 10.85 -1.50 34.15
N HIS A 44 11.39 -2.59 34.71
CA HIS A 44 11.18 -3.97 34.27
C HIS A 44 9.76 -4.46 34.59
N VAL A 45 9.10 -5.13 33.64
CA VAL A 45 7.89 -5.93 33.90
C VAL A 45 8.18 -7.37 33.43
N GLN A 46 8.18 -8.29 34.38
CA GLN A 46 8.39 -9.72 34.17
C GLN A 46 7.04 -10.38 33.84
N TRP A 47 6.97 -11.09 32.72
CA TRP A 47 5.87 -12.01 32.41
C TRP A 47 6.42 -13.44 32.53
N ASP A 48 6.12 -14.12 33.63
CA ASP A 48 6.46 -15.53 33.79
C ASP A 48 5.42 -16.40 33.06
N VAL A 49 5.88 -17.24 32.13
CA VAL A 49 5.15 -18.44 31.70
C VAL A 49 6.10 -19.63 31.86
N ASN A 50 5.78 -20.46 32.84
CA ASN A 50 6.58 -21.62 33.24
C ASN A 50 6.09 -22.85 32.45
N LEU A 51 6.93 -23.44 31.59
CA LEU A 51 6.62 -24.65 30.83
C LEU A 51 7.63 -25.75 31.19
N GLY A 52 7.24 -26.59 32.15
CA GLY A 52 7.95 -27.82 32.49
C GLY A 52 7.70 -28.91 31.44
N LEU A 53 8.77 -29.41 30.84
CA LEU A 53 8.76 -30.59 29.96
C LEU A 53 9.00 -31.86 30.80
N MET A 54 7.97 -32.71 30.94
CA MET A 54 8.15 -34.13 31.19
C MET A 54 7.83 -34.91 29.91
N GLY A 55 8.78 -35.76 29.52
CA GLY A 55 8.69 -36.54 28.30
C GLY A 55 7.84 -37.79 28.46
N THR A 56 6.96 -38.02 27.50
CA THR A 56 6.57 -39.34 27.02
C THR A 56 6.18 -39.24 25.55
N ARG A 57 6.56 -40.25 24.78
CA ARG A 57 6.33 -40.40 23.34
C ARG A 57 4.82 -40.35 23.02
N SER A 58 4.49 -39.78 21.86
CA SER A 58 3.14 -39.48 21.35
C SER A 58 2.43 -38.35 22.07
N LEU A 59 2.30 -37.19 21.40
CA LEU A 59 1.47 -36.09 21.86
C LEU A 59 0.63 -35.53 20.70
N MET A 60 -0.66 -35.89 20.70
CA MET A 60 -1.69 -35.02 20.14
C MET A 60 -1.65 -33.70 20.92
N LEU A 61 -1.31 -32.60 20.26
CA LEU A 61 -1.50 -31.27 20.83
C LEU A 61 -2.90 -30.78 20.45
N HIS A 62 -3.82 -30.95 21.41
CA HIS A 62 -5.05 -30.19 21.45
C HIS A 62 -4.73 -28.77 21.93
N LEU A 63 -4.24 -27.95 21.01
CA LEU A 63 -4.24 -26.49 21.10
C LEU A 63 -5.46 -26.03 20.29
N ALA A 64 -6.64 -26.06 20.91
CA ALA A 64 -7.77 -25.37 20.34
C ALA A 64 -7.55 -23.86 20.51
N TYR A 65 -7.60 -23.15 19.38
CA TYR A 65 -7.84 -21.71 19.22
C TYR A 65 -6.70 -20.74 18.85
N LEU A 66 -5.43 -21.12 18.78
CA LEU A 66 -4.37 -20.21 18.28
C LEU A 66 -3.36 -20.83 17.29
N THR A 67 -3.37 -22.16 17.10
CA THR A 67 -2.49 -22.86 16.14
C THR A 67 -3.07 -23.02 14.73
N GLN A 68 -4.29 -22.50 14.49
CA GLN A 68 -4.95 -22.63 13.18
C GLN A 68 -4.72 -21.44 12.25
N LEU A 69 -4.12 -20.35 12.74
CA LEU A 69 -3.85 -19.13 11.97
C LEU A 69 -2.57 -19.23 11.14
N GLU A 70 -1.53 -19.91 11.63
CA GLU A 70 -0.27 -20.08 10.88
C GLU A 70 -0.39 -21.04 9.69
N GLN A 71 -1.37 -21.95 9.69
CA GLN A 71 -1.54 -22.90 8.58
C GLN A 71 -2.32 -22.33 7.38
N HIS A 72 -2.91 -21.13 7.46
CA HIS A 72 -3.90 -20.66 6.47
C HIS A 72 -3.56 -19.32 5.81
N VAL A 73 -2.49 -18.65 6.25
CA VAL A 73 -2.07 -17.36 5.71
C VAL A 73 -0.60 -17.44 5.33
N PHE A 74 -0.31 -17.36 4.03
CA PHE A 74 1.06 -17.33 3.53
C PHE A 74 1.58 -15.89 3.53
N TYR A 75 2.63 -15.64 4.32
CA TYR A 75 3.43 -14.44 4.27
C TYR A 75 4.79 -14.80 3.67
N ASP A 76 5.18 -14.14 2.57
CA ASP A 76 6.51 -14.31 1.99
C ASP A 76 7.55 -13.52 2.79
N GLN A 77 8.59 -14.19 3.29
CA GLN A 77 9.74 -13.52 3.89
C GLN A 77 10.66 -13.00 2.79
N TRP A 78 10.96 -11.71 2.86
CA TRP A 78 11.95 -11.02 2.03
C TRP A 78 13.21 -11.88 1.77
N ASN A 79 13.37 -12.37 0.53
CA ASN A 79 14.60 -13.00 0.04
C ASN A 79 15.09 -12.28 -1.23
N PRO A 80 16.35 -11.81 -1.32
CA PRO A 80 16.85 -11.01 -2.45
C PRO A 80 17.02 -11.76 -3.79
N VAL A 81 16.60 -13.02 -3.91
CA VAL A 81 16.92 -13.87 -5.08
C VAL A 81 15.73 -14.72 -5.51
N SER A 82 14.64 -14.08 -5.95
CA SER A 82 13.77 -14.59 -7.03
C SER A 82 12.51 -13.74 -7.13
N THR A 83 12.44 -12.92 -8.16
CA THR A 83 11.17 -12.50 -8.73
C THR A 83 10.33 -13.73 -9.01
N MET A 84 9.16 -13.84 -8.37
CA MET A 84 8.10 -14.82 -8.65
C MET A 84 8.56 -16.04 -9.43
N GLN A 85 9.39 -16.87 -8.80
CA GLN A 85 9.51 -18.23 -9.29
C GLN A 85 8.19 -18.89 -8.93
N ARG A 86 7.28 -18.92 -9.91
CA ARG A 86 6.12 -19.80 -9.92
C ARG A 86 6.54 -21.15 -9.36
N THR A 87 6.17 -21.33 -8.13
CA THR A 87 5.91 -22.62 -7.52
C THR A 87 4.61 -22.26 -6.79
N ILE A 88 3.42 -22.44 -7.38
CA ILE A 88 2.97 -23.77 -7.81
C ILE A 88 3.78 -24.79 -6.99
N LEU A 89 3.65 -24.75 -5.67
CA LEU A 89 3.73 -25.93 -4.84
C LEU A 89 2.30 -26.49 -4.73
N PRO A 90 1.74 -27.13 -5.77
CA PRO A 90 0.56 -27.96 -5.65
C PRO A 90 0.88 -29.25 -4.87
N TRP A 91 2.06 -29.35 -4.27
CA TRP A 91 2.63 -30.59 -3.73
C TRP A 91 2.92 -30.56 -2.22
N HIS A 92 2.43 -29.57 -1.46
CA HIS A 92 2.61 -29.59 0.01
C HIS A 92 1.33 -29.60 0.88
N ASP A 93 0.12 -29.53 0.32
CA ASP A 93 -1.14 -29.76 1.10
C ASP A 93 -2.19 -30.60 0.34
N GLY A 94 -1.77 -31.63 -0.39
CA GLY A 94 -2.73 -32.63 -0.92
C GLY A 94 -3.93 -32.06 -1.71
N GLY A 95 -3.77 -30.91 -2.39
CA GLY A 95 -4.82 -30.29 -3.19
C GLY A 95 -5.74 -29.30 -2.49
N ARG A 96 -5.49 -28.89 -1.24
CA ARG A 96 -6.21 -27.78 -0.61
C ARG A 96 -5.45 -26.47 -0.88
N GLY A 97 -6.05 -25.57 -1.67
CA GLY A 97 -5.50 -24.25 -1.95
C GLY A 97 -5.44 -23.35 -0.71
N TYR A 98 -4.93 -22.13 -0.86
CA TYR A 98 -4.91 -21.13 0.21
C TYR A 98 -6.31 -20.58 0.49
N ASN A 99 -6.63 -20.33 1.76
CA ASN A 99 -7.91 -19.74 2.16
C ASN A 99 -7.92 -18.20 2.03
N ILE A 100 -6.75 -17.56 2.08
CA ILE A 100 -6.56 -16.11 1.98
C ILE A 100 -5.30 -15.84 1.15
N VAL A 101 -5.40 -14.94 0.19
CA VAL A 101 -4.31 -14.54 -0.70
C VAL A 101 -3.82 -13.14 -0.32
N MET A 102 -2.51 -13.00 -0.12
CA MET A 102 -1.86 -11.72 0.20
C MET A 102 -0.66 -11.52 -0.73
N THR A 103 -0.83 -10.71 -1.78
CA THR A 103 0.23 -10.40 -2.75
C THR A 103 0.20 -8.91 -3.13
N THR A 104 1.08 -8.47 -4.03
CA THR A 104 1.03 -7.10 -4.57
C THR A 104 -0.25 -6.82 -5.36
N SER A 105 -0.94 -7.86 -5.85
CA SER A 105 -2.20 -7.69 -6.59
C SER A 105 -3.28 -7.04 -5.74
N LEU A 106 -3.87 -5.95 -6.22
CA LEU A 106 -5.02 -5.31 -5.61
C LEU A 106 -6.28 -6.19 -5.71
N SER A 107 -6.22 -7.27 -6.48
CA SER A 107 -7.24 -8.33 -6.54
C SER A 107 -7.07 -9.40 -5.46
N SER A 108 -5.99 -9.37 -4.68
CA SER A 108 -5.83 -10.26 -3.51
C SER A 108 -6.85 -9.93 -2.41
N ASP A 109 -7.15 -10.89 -1.54
CA ASP A 109 -8.01 -10.68 -0.36
C ASP A 109 -7.48 -9.55 0.52
N VAL A 110 -6.16 -9.52 0.72
CA VAL A 110 -5.47 -8.45 1.45
C VAL A 110 -4.20 -8.04 0.68
N PRO A 111 -4.28 -7.00 -0.18
CA PRO A 111 -3.13 -6.58 -0.98
C PRO A 111 -1.96 -6.05 -0.15
N VAL A 112 -0.73 -6.36 -0.52
CA VAL A 112 0.51 -5.93 0.13
C VAL A 112 1.38 -5.23 -0.90
N GLY A 113 1.14 -3.92 -1.09
CA GLY A 113 1.87 -3.10 -2.05
C GLY A 113 3.12 -2.44 -1.47
N TYR A 114 4.03 -2.01 -2.34
CA TYR A 114 5.28 -1.31 -1.98
C TYR A 114 5.09 0.20 -1.90
N PHE A 115 4.02 0.64 -1.25
CA PHE A 115 3.69 2.06 -1.13
C PHE A 115 3.20 2.38 0.26
N SER A 116 3.67 3.50 0.80
CA SER A 116 3.28 4.02 2.11
C SER A 116 3.78 5.45 2.27
N TRP A 117 2.95 6.31 2.88
CA TRP A 117 3.38 7.65 3.28
C TRP A 117 4.45 7.63 4.38
N ALA A 118 4.49 6.55 5.19
CA ALA A 118 5.46 6.40 6.27
C ALA A 118 6.82 5.91 5.78
N GLU A 119 6.85 5.07 4.74
CA GLU A 119 8.09 4.49 4.21
C GLU A 119 8.72 5.37 3.11
N TYR A 120 7.89 6.03 2.31
CA TYR A 120 8.35 6.82 1.17
C TYR A 120 7.98 8.29 1.35
N ASP A 121 8.98 9.16 1.42
CA ASP A 121 8.79 10.61 1.35
C ASP A 121 8.48 11.05 -0.09
N ILE A 122 7.31 10.63 -0.59
CA ILE A 122 6.85 10.85 -1.97
C ILE A 122 6.70 12.35 -2.26
N MET A 123 6.51 13.17 -1.23
CA MET A 123 6.41 14.64 -1.35
C MET A 123 7.75 15.35 -1.08
N ALA A 124 8.86 14.62 -1.01
CA ALA A 124 10.19 15.21 -0.88
C ALA A 124 10.43 16.28 -1.96
N PRO A 125 11.06 17.43 -1.61
CA PRO A 125 11.34 18.50 -2.55
C PRO A 125 12.19 18.06 -3.73
N VAL A 126 11.81 18.48 -4.94
CA VAL A 126 12.58 18.22 -6.17
C VAL A 126 13.92 18.93 -6.11
N LYS A 127 15.00 18.22 -6.48
CA LYS A 127 16.35 18.77 -6.59
C LYS A 127 16.69 19.14 -8.04
N PRO A 128 17.61 20.09 -8.27
CA PRO A 128 18.13 20.36 -9.62
C PRO A 128 18.72 19.11 -10.25
N LYS A 129 18.39 18.88 -11.53
CA LYS A 129 18.88 17.73 -12.30
C LYS A 129 20.24 18.10 -12.91
N THR A 130 21.31 17.64 -12.27
CA THR A 130 22.70 18.05 -12.55
C THR A 130 23.48 17.04 -13.37
N GLU A 131 23.01 15.80 -13.49
CA GLU A 131 23.71 14.76 -14.24
C GLU A 131 23.61 14.99 -15.74
N LYS A 132 24.71 14.67 -16.45
CA LYS A 132 24.77 14.79 -17.91
C LYS A 132 23.98 13.70 -18.62
N ALA A 133 23.97 12.50 -18.06
CA ALA A 133 23.13 11.43 -18.57
C ALA A 133 21.66 11.72 -18.26
N LEU A 134 20.78 11.46 -19.22
CA LEU A 134 19.34 11.76 -19.07
C LEU A 134 18.68 10.86 -18.02
N ALA A 135 19.08 9.59 -17.99
CA ALA A 135 18.49 8.58 -17.14
C ALA A 135 19.54 7.83 -16.31
N ALA A 136 19.08 7.25 -15.20
CA ALA A 136 19.85 6.30 -14.42
C ALA A 136 19.10 4.98 -14.22
N ALA A 137 19.86 3.88 -14.21
CA ALA A 137 19.35 2.53 -14.04
C ALA A 137 20.07 1.80 -12.89
N PHE A 138 19.30 1.16 -12.02
CA PHE A 138 19.79 0.37 -10.88
C PHE A 138 19.28 -1.07 -11.01
N ILE A 139 19.65 -1.74 -12.10
CA ILE A 139 19.19 -3.10 -12.44
C ILE A 139 20.33 -4.08 -12.17
N SER A 140 20.12 -5.03 -11.24
CA SER A 140 21.13 -6.03 -10.89
C SER A 140 20.76 -7.47 -11.23
N ASN A 141 19.48 -7.75 -11.47
CA ASN A 141 19.04 -9.08 -11.92
C ASN A 141 18.99 -9.12 -13.46
N CYS A 142 20.03 -9.61 -14.11
CA CYS A 142 20.06 -9.60 -15.58
C CYS A 142 19.25 -10.76 -16.21
N GLY A 143 18.75 -11.69 -15.40
CA GLY A 143 17.99 -12.87 -15.85
C GLY A 143 16.48 -12.75 -15.67
N ALA A 144 15.94 -11.52 -15.56
CA ALA A 144 14.49 -11.33 -15.47
C ALA A 144 13.79 -11.86 -16.73
N ARG A 145 12.67 -12.57 -16.53
CA ARG A 145 11.88 -13.18 -17.62
C ARG A 145 10.88 -12.18 -18.20
N ASN A 146 11.36 -11.02 -18.62
CA ASN A 146 10.61 -10.01 -19.35
C ASN A 146 11.53 -9.27 -20.33
N PHE A 147 11.02 -8.27 -21.06
CA PHE A 147 11.77 -7.56 -22.10
C PHE A 147 12.61 -6.38 -21.58
N ARG A 148 12.82 -6.25 -20.26
CA ARG A 148 13.37 -5.02 -19.68
C ARG A 148 14.81 -4.71 -20.08
N LEU A 149 15.63 -5.73 -20.33
CA LEU A 149 17.02 -5.51 -20.76
C LEU A 149 17.05 -5.14 -22.24
N GLN A 150 16.20 -5.77 -23.06
CA GLN A 150 16.01 -5.39 -24.45
C GLN A 150 15.51 -3.94 -24.56
N ALA A 151 14.61 -3.50 -23.66
CA ALA A 151 14.18 -2.11 -23.58
C ALA A 151 15.32 -1.16 -23.17
N LEU A 152 16.16 -1.56 -22.20
CA LEU A 152 17.35 -0.79 -21.81
C LEU A 152 18.30 -0.61 -23.00
N GLU A 153 18.68 -1.70 -23.66
CA GLU A 153 19.55 -1.68 -24.84
C GLU A 153 18.96 -0.87 -26.00
N ALA A 154 17.64 -0.99 -26.22
CA ALA A 154 16.95 -0.23 -27.26
C ALA A 154 16.94 1.27 -26.93
N LEU A 155 16.72 1.66 -25.67
CA LEU A 155 16.85 3.06 -25.25
C LEU A 155 18.27 3.60 -25.48
N GLU A 156 19.30 2.85 -25.12
CA GLU A 156 20.70 3.22 -25.37
C GLU A 156 20.96 3.43 -26.88
N LYS A 157 20.41 2.55 -27.74
CA LYS A 157 20.50 2.66 -29.21
C LYS A 157 19.75 3.86 -29.79
N THR A 158 18.74 4.38 -29.09
CA THR A 158 18.02 5.62 -29.48
C THR A 158 18.75 6.91 -29.05
N ASN A 159 20.03 6.81 -28.67
CA ASN A 159 20.86 7.93 -28.23
C ASN A 159 20.37 8.61 -26.94
N ILE A 160 19.69 7.86 -26.07
CA ILE A 160 19.44 8.26 -24.69
C ILE A 160 20.66 7.88 -23.86
N SER A 161 21.27 8.85 -23.20
CA SER A 161 22.38 8.60 -22.28
C SER A 161 21.86 8.04 -20.95
N ILE A 162 22.35 6.86 -20.58
CA ILE A 162 21.90 6.11 -19.41
C ILE A 162 23.11 5.74 -18.55
N ASP A 163 23.11 6.18 -17.30
CA ASP A 163 24.07 5.75 -16.28
C ASP A 163 23.53 4.53 -15.53
N SER A 164 24.13 3.37 -15.77
CA SER A 164 23.78 2.08 -15.18
C SER A 164 24.71 1.76 -14.01
N TYR A 165 24.16 1.86 -12.79
CA TYR A 165 24.85 1.59 -11.52
C TYR A 165 24.70 0.15 -11.03
N GLY A 166 23.66 -0.54 -11.50
CA GLY A 166 23.35 -1.92 -11.11
C GLY A 166 24.31 -2.95 -11.72
N GLY A 167 24.09 -4.23 -11.39
CA GLY A 167 24.90 -5.34 -11.92
C GLY A 167 24.81 -5.54 -13.44
N CYS A 168 23.74 -5.06 -14.09
CA CYS A 168 23.55 -5.13 -15.54
C CYS A 168 24.06 -3.87 -16.22
N HIS A 169 24.75 -4.02 -17.36
CA HIS A 169 25.46 -2.98 -18.14
C HIS A 169 26.60 -2.29 -17.36
N ARG A 170 26.34 -1.84 -16.14
CA ARG A 170 27.33 -1.38 -15.13
C ARG A 170 28.38 -0.42 -15.68
N ASN A 171 27.95 0.63 -16.39
CA ASN A 171 28.84 1.67 -16.90
C ASN A 171 29.20 2.75 -15.84
N ARG A 172 28.59 2.69 -14.64
CA ARG A 172 28.94 3.45 -13.45
C ARG A 172 29.15 2.54 -12.24
N ASP A 173 30.04 2.91 -11.32
CA ASP A 173 30.23 2.13 -10.08
C ASP A 173 29.13 2.45 -9.06
N GLY A 174 28.24 1.48 -8.82
CA GLY A 174 27.15 1.60 -7.85
C GLY A 174 27.49 1.14 -6.42
N ARG A 175 28.69 0.60 -6.14
CA ARG A 175 29.00 -0.06 -4.85
C ARG A 175 28.86 0.81 -3.60
N ALA A 176 29.05 2.12 -3.73
CA ALA A 176 28.98 3.09 -2.63
C ALA A 176 27.89 4.15 -2.85
N VAL A 177 27.00 3.95 -3.83
CA VAL A 177 26.01 4.93 -4.23
C VAL A 177 24.69 4.66 -3.54
N ASP A 178 24.18 5.64 -2.80
CA ASP A 178 22.78 5.62 -2.36
C ASP A 178 21.87 5.86 -3.56
N LYS A 179 20.99 4.90 -3.84
CA LYS A 179 20.15 4.91 -5.04
C LYS A 179 19.24 6.14 -5.10
N VAL A 180 18.52 6.43 -4.02
CA VAL A 180 17.54 7.54 -4.02
C VAL A 180 18.27 8.88 -4.11
N GLU A 181 19.41 9.02 -3.42
CA GLU A 181 20.23 10.23 -3.48
C GLU A 181 20.77 10.47 -4.89
N ALA A 182 21.31 9.45 -5.55
CA ALA A 182 21.77 9.57 -6.93
C ALA A 182 20.63 9.96 -7.88
N LEU A 183 19.47 9.30 -7.79
CA LEU A 183 18.31 9.55 -8.64
C LEU A 183 17.78 10.99 -8.56
N LYS A 184 18.02 11.71 -7.45
CA LYS A 184 17.60 13.12 -7.32
C LYS A 184 18.20 14.02 -8.39
N HIS A 185 19.36 13.64 -8.94
CA HIS A 185 20.12 14.43 -9.90
C HIS A 185 19.85 14.06 -11.37
N TYR A 186 19.07 13.00 -11.62
CA TYR A 186 18.66 12.58 -12.97
C TYR A 186 17.26 13.06 -13.33
N LYS A 187 17.03 13.33 -14.62
CA LYS A 187 15.71 13.70 -15.14
C LYS A 187 14.76 12.50 -15.15
N PHE A 188 15.30 11.31 -15.48
CA PHE A 188 14.57 10.06 -15.59
C PHE A 188 15.19 8.95 -14.73
N SER A 189 14.34 8.07 -14.19
CA SER A 189 14.78 6.84 -13.55
C SER A 189 14.17 5.64 -14.26
N LEU A 190 14.98 4.65 -14.61
CA LEU A 190 14.48 3.41 -15.20
C LEU A 190 13.97 2.50 -14.09
N ALA A 191 12.66 2.57 -13.84
CA ALA A 191 11.94 1.77 -12.86
C ALA A 191 11.46 0.45 -13.50
N PHE A 192 12.42 -0.36 -13.93
CA PHE A 192 12.13 -1.59 -14.67
C PHE A 192 11.94 -2.78 -13.72
N GLU A 193 10.72 -3.29 -13.69
CA GLU A 193 10.34 -4.45 -12.91
C GLU A 193 10.89 -5.75 -13.52
N ASN A 194 10.92 -6.77 -12.68
CA ASN A 194 11.44 -8.07 -13.06
C ASN A 194 10.39 -8.95 -13.78
N SER A 195 9.10 -8.62 -13.69
CA SER A 195 7.99 -9.25 -14.42
C SER A 195 6.94 -8.19 -14.79
N ASN A 196 6.06 -8.52 -15.74
CA ASN A 196 5.05 -7.61 -16.27
C ASN A 196 3.66 -8.01 -15.76
N GLU A 197 3.52 -8.11 -14.45
CA GLU A 197 2.30 -8.58 -13.81
C GLU A 197 1.42 -7.40 -13.38
N GLU A 198 0.10 -7.59 -13.48
CA GLU A 198 -0.86 -6.58 -13.00
C GLU A 198 -0.52 -6.22 -11.54
N ASP A 199 -0.44 -4.92 -11.26
CA ASP A 199 -0.25 -4.38 -9.90
C ASP A 199 1.11 -4.67 -9.27
N TYR A 200 2.01 -5.32 -10.00
CA TYR A 200 3.38 -5.54 -9.56
C TYR A 200 4.20 -4.26 -9.75
N VAL A 201 4.05 -3.35 -8.78
CA VAL A 201 4.73 -2.05 -8.70
C VAL A 201 5.50 -1.99 -7.39
N THR A 202 6.82 -1.95 -7.48
CA THR A 202 7.72 -2.12 -6.33
C THR A 202 8.41 -0.81 -5.92
N GLU A 203 9.38 -0.92 -5.01
CA GLU A 203 10.21 0.20 -4.56
C GLU A 203 10.86 0.98 -5.70
N LYS A 204 11.11 0.34 -6.87
CA LYS A 204 11.73 1.00 -8.03
C LYS A 204 10.92 2.19 -8.50
N PHE A 205 9.60 2.04 -8.56
CA PHE A 205 8.69 3.10 -8.96
C PHE A 205 8.59 4.17 -7.87
N PHE A 206 8.30 3.79 -6.63
CA PHE A 206 8.09 4.76 -5.55
C PHE A 206 9.36 5.52 -5.16
N GLN A 207 10.54 4.89 -5.21
CA GLN A 207 11.83 5.59 -5.03
C GLN A 207 12.09 6.63 -6.12
N SER A 208 11.63 6.40 -7.35
CA SER A 208 11.69 7.39 -8.43
C SER A 208 10.83 8.61 -8.10
N LEU A 209 9.63 8.38 -7.56
CA LEU A 209 8.76 9.45 -7.09
C LEU A 209 9.41 10.23 -5.92
N VAL A 210 9.97 9.54 -4.93
CA VAL A 210 10.70 10.17 -3.81
C VAL A 210 11.82 11.07 -4.33
N ALA A 211 12.64 10.57 -5.26
CA ALA A 211 13.74 11.34 -5.86
C ALA A 211 13.28 12.53 -6.74
N GLY A 212 11.98 12.65 -7.02
CA GLY A 212 11.43 13.72 -7.86
C GLY A 212 11.95 13.63 -9.29
N THR A 213 12.07 12.42 -9.82
CA THR A 213 12.44 12.12 -11.20
C THR A 213 11.26 11.45 -11.90
N ILE A 214 11.16 11.59 -13.22
CA ILE A 214 10.11 10.95 -14.00
C ILE A 214 10.46 9.45 -14.13
N PRO A 215 9.62 8.53 -13.64
CA PRO A 215 9.84 7.10 -13.82
C PRO A 215 9.60 6.71 -15.28
N VAL A 216 10.54 5.97 -15.86
CA VAL A 216 10.36 5.22 -17.12
C VAL A 216 10.18 3.76 -16.74
N VAL A 217 9.03 3.18 -17.06
CA VAL A 217 8.59 1.91 -16.51
C VAL A 217 8.51 0.84 -17.58
N VAL A 218 9.04 -0.33 -17.25
CA VAL A 218 8.72 -1.63 -17.86
C VAL A 218 8.22 -2.49 -16.70
N GLY A 219 6.99 -3.00 -16.75
CA GLY A 219 6.41 -3.71 -15.62
C GLY A 219 4.90 -3.89 -15.74
N ALA A 220 4.17 -3.53 -14.69
CA ALA A 220 2.72 -3.69 -14.63
C ALA A 220 2.00 -3.03 -15.83
N PRO A 221 1.19 -3.78 -16.61
CA PRO A 221 0.48 -3.23 -17.77
C PRO A 221 -0.43 -2.04 -17.44
N ASN A 222 -0.91 -1.98 -16.19
CA ASN A 222 -1.79 -0.96 -15.65
C ASN A 222 -1.06 0.09 -14.78
N ILE A 223 0.24 0.32 -15.00
CA ILE A 223 1.05 1.28 -14.21
C ILE A 223 0.44 2.69 -14.11
N GLN A 224 -0.41 3.08 -15.07
CA GLN A 224 -1.10 4.38 -15.04
C GLN A 224 -1.97 4.55 -13.78
N ASP A 225 -2.53 3.46 -13.24
CA ASP A 225 -3.30 3.46 -11.99
C ASP A 225 -2.49 3.88 -10.76
N PHE A 226 -1.16 3.75 -10.86
CA PHE A 226 -0.18 4.09 -9.83
C PHE A 226 0.46 5.46 -10.08
N SER A 227 0.10 6.17 -11.16
CA SER A 227 0.68 7.47 -11.48
C SER A 227 0.15 8.58 -10.54
N PRO A 228 1.01 9.45 -9.98
CA PRO A 228 0.57 10.58 -9.17
C PRO A 228 -0.36 11.55 -9.92
N SER A 229 -0.07 11.77 -11.21
CA SER A 229 -0.86 12.61 -12.11
C SER A 229 -0.67 12.17 -13.57
N PRO A 230 -1.58 12.53 -14.50
CA PRO A 230 -1.36 12.33 -15.93
C PRO A 230 -0.03 12.94 -16.39
N GLY A 231 0.75 12.21 -17.19
CA GLY A 231 2.05 12.66 -17.71
C GLY A 231 3.20 12.66 -16.69
N SER A 232 3.01 12.12 -15.48
CA SER A 232 4.07 12.01 -14.46
C SER A 232 5.00 10.80 -14.64
N ILE A 233 4.67 9.89 -15.56
CA ILE A 233 5.41 8.65 -15.84
C ILE A 233 5.51 8.42 -17.35
N LEU A 234 6.51 7.66 -17.78
CA LEU A 234 6.62 7.12 -19.13
C LEU A 234 6.55 5.59 -19.06
N HIS A 235 5.70 4.97 -19.87
CA HIS A 235 5.50 3.51 -19.86
C HIS A 235 5.96 2.92 -21.19
N ILE A 236 6.90 1.98 -21.13
CA ILE A 236 7.27 1.11 -22.25
C ILE A 236 6.52 -0.18 -22.01
N LYS A 237 5.36 -0.32 -22.66
CA LYS A 237 4.49 -1.48 -22.50
C LYS A 237 5.00 -2.65 -23.33
N GLU A 238 5.54 -2.35 -24.50
CA GLU A 238 6.06 -3.29 -25.49
C GLU A 238 7.35 -2.70 -26.11
N LEU A 239 8.17 -3.49 -26.81
CA LEU A 239 9.47 -3.02 -27.32
C LEU A 239 9.33 -1.94 -28.40
N GLU A 240 8.22 -1.97 -29.13
CA GLU A 240 7.84 -1.03 -30.17
C GLU A 240 7.62 0.37 -29.61
N ASP A 241 7.32 0.51 -28.31
CA ASP A 241 7.10 1.80 -27.66
C ASP A 241 8.41 2.57 -27.43
N VAL A 242 9.57 1.88 -27.42
CA VAL A 242 10.85 2.45 -26.98
C VAL A 242 11.21 3.72 -27.75
N GLU A 243 11.04 3.73 -29.06
CA GLU A 243 11.37 4.91 -29.89
C GLU A 243 10.48 6.12 -29.54
N SER A 244 9.18 5.88 -29.34
CA SER A 244 8.23 6.93 -28.95
C SER A 244 8.51 7.48 -27.55
N VAL A 245 8.88 6.60 -26.62
CA VAL A 245 9.27 6.97 -25.26
C VAL A 245 10.59 7.74 -25.27
N ALA A 246 11.59 7.31 -26.04
CA ALA A 246 12.86 8.01 -26.19
C ALA A 246 12.67 9.42 -26.80
N LYS A 247 11.79 9.57 -27.78
CA LYS A 247 11.40 10.87 -28.33
C LYS A 247 10.79 11.78 -27.25
N THR A 248 9.91 11.23 -26.42
CA THR A 248 9.30 11.96 -25.30
C THR A 248 10.33 12.34 -24.24
N MET A 249 11.27 11.45 -23.90
CA MET A 249 12.37 11.73 -22.98
C MET A 249 13.24 12.90 -23.46
N ARG A 250 13.59 12.94 -24.76
CA ARG A 250 14.34 14.06 -25.36
C ARG A 250 13.55 15.36 -25.32
N TYR A 251 12.27 15.33 -25.73
CA TYR A 251 11.40 16.51 -25.67
C TYR A 251 11.32 17.10 -24.25
N LEU A 252 11.07 16.27 -23.24
CA LEU A 252 11.03 16.70 -21.85
C LEU A 252 12.41 17.13 -21.33
N ALA A 253 13.51 16.54 -21.83
CA ALA A 253 14.85 16.96 -21.46
C ALA A 253 15.18 18.37 -21.96
N GLU A 254 14.73 18.71 -23.16
CA GLU A 254 14.99 19.99 -23.85
C GLU A 254 13.98 21.09 -23.51
N ASN A 255 12.81 20.73 -22.95
CA ASN A 255 11.73 21.67 -22.62
C ASN A 255 11.46 21.72 -21.10
N PRO A 256 12.04 22.69 -20.37
CA PRO A 256 11.89 22.82 -18.92
C PRO A 256 10.43 22.95 -18.46
N GLU A 257 9.61 23.68 -19.20
CA GLU A 257 8.20 23.89 -18.88
C GLU A 257 7.42 22.57 -18.92
N ALA A 258 7.59 21.78 -19.98
CA ALA A 258 6.97 20.47 -20.11
C ALA A 258 7.47 19.49 -19.04
N TYR A 259 8.77 19.49 -18.73
CA TYR A 259 9.33 18.68 -17.64
C TYR A 259 8.74 19.03 -16.27
N ASN A 260 8.65 20.33 -15.98
CA ASN A 260 8.09 20.82 -14.72
C ASN A 260 6.60 20.49 -14.61
N GLN A 261 5.86 20.50 -15.73
CA GLN A 261 4.47 20.08 -15.75
C GLN A 261 4.29 18.61 -15.35
N SER A 262 5.20 17.71 -15.77
CA SER A 262 5.21 16.29 -15.33
C SER A 262 5.47 16.09 -13.83
N LEU A 263 6.11 17.06 -13.17
CA LEU A 263 6.40 17.02 -11.73
C LEU A 263 5.53 17.97 -10.90
N ARG A 264 4.55 18.64 -11.53
CA ARG A 264 3.70 19.65 -10.87
C ARG A 264 2.96 19.12 -9.64
N TRP A 265 2.61 17.83 -9.66
CA TRP A 265 1.99 17.12 -8.53
C TRP A 265 2.84 17.15 -7.24
N LYS A 266 4.16 17.37 -7.32
CA LYS A 266 5.03 17.56 -6.15
C LYS A 266 4.72 18.82 -5.36
N PHE A 267 4.09 19.81 -5.99
CA PHE A 267 3.78 21.11 -5.40
C PHE A 267 2.29 21.24 -5.10
N GLU A 268 1.43 20.77 -6.01
CA GLU A 268 -0.03 20.88 -5.89
C GLU A 268 -0.66 19.70 -5.13
N GLY A 269 0.09 18.60 -5.01
CA GLY A 269 -0.39 17.33 -4.50
C GLY A 269 -0.78 16.36 -5.62
N PRO A 270 -0.74 15.05 -5.35
CA PRO A 270 -1.13 14.03 -6.31
C PRO A 270 -2.66 13.92 -6.44
N SER A 271 -3.11 13.21 -7.46
CA SER A 271 -4.53 12.94 -7.70
C SER A 271 -5.21 12.24 -6.54
N ASP A 272 -6.53 12.39 -6.42
CA ASP A 272 -7.33 11.68 -5.42
C ASP A 272 -7.23 10.15 -5.58
N SER A 273 -7.12 9.66 -6.82
CA SER A 273 -6.89 8.24 -7.10
C SER A 273 -5.59 7.73 -6.50
N PHE A 274 -4.49 8.47 -6.70
CA PHE A 274 -3.19 8.13 -6.14
C PHE A 274 -3.21 8.19 -4.60
N LYS A 275 -3.84 9.22 -4.01
CA LYS A 275 -4.00 9.29 -2.55
C LYS A 275 -4.78 8.09 -2.02
N ALA A 276 -5.93 7.77 -2.63
CA ALA A 276 -6.73 6.62 -2.28
C ALA A 276 -5.97 5.29 -2.41
N LEU A 277 -5.04 5.16 -3.36
CA LEU A 277 -4.17 4.00 -3.45
C LEU A 277 -3.20 3.94 -2.26
N VAL A 278 -2.39 5.00 -2.06
CA VAL A 278 -1.33 5.01 -1.03
C VAL A 278 -1.89 4.95 0.40
N ASP A 279 -3.05 5.56 0.63
CA ASP A 279 -3.75 5.54 1.93
C ASP A 279 -4.16 4.12 2.36
N MET A 280 -4.20 3.13 1.46
CA MET A 280 -4.43 1.73 1.86
C MET A 280 -3.36 1.25 2.85
N ALA A 281 -2.14 1.76 2.75
CA ALA A 281 -1.04 1.42 3.65
C ALA A 281 -1.03 2.22 4.96
N ALA A 282 -1.98 3.15 5.15
CA ALA A 282 -2.16 3.81 6.45
C ALA A 282 -2.54 2.81 7.56
N VAL A 283 -3.13 1.68 7.18
CA VAL A 283 -3.36 0.54 8.06
C VAL A 283 -2.43 -0.59 7.62
N HIS A 284 -1.58 -1.03 8.55
CA HIS A 284 -0.61 -2.10 8.30
C HIS A 284 -1.29 -3.38 7.78
N SER A 285 -0.60 -4.13 6.91
CA SER A 285 -1.15 -5.31 6.24
C SER A 285 -1.69 -6.37 7.22
N SER A 286 -1.03 -6.56 8.36
CA SER A 286 -1.51 -7.45 9.43
C SER A 286 -2.86 -7.00 10.03
N CYS A 287 -3.03 -5.70 10.27
CA CYS A 287 -4.31 -5.16 10.76
C CYS A 287 -5.40 -5.29 9.70
N ARG A 288 -5.09 -5.07 8.42
CA ARG A 288 -6.04 -5.28 7.31
C ARG A 288 -6.45 -6.74 7.18
N LEU A 289 -5.52 -7.68 7.42
CA LEU A 289 -5.85 -9.11 7.52
C LEU A 289 -6.81 -9.40 8.68
N CYS A 290 -6.57 -8.85 9.87
CA CYS A 290 -7.50 -9.00 11.00
C CYS A 290 -8.89 -8.44 10.66
N ILE A 291 -8.96 -7.27 10.02
CA ILE A 291 -10.22 -6.66 9.58
C ILE A 291 -10.92 -7.56 8.56
N HIS A 292 -10.20 -8.11 7.58
CA HIS A 292 -10.74 -9.04 6.60
C HIS A 292 -11.31 -10.30 7.27
N LEU A 293 -10.53 -10.96 8.11
CA LEU A 293 -10.93 -12.16 8.86
C LEU A 293 -12.16 -11.92 9.75
N ALA A 294 -12.16 -10.82 10.50
CA ALA A 294 -13.28 -10.44 11.35
C ALA A 294 -14.52 -10.13 10.51
N THR A 295 -14.35 -9.51 9.33
CA THR A 295 -15.44 -9.22 8.40
C THR A 295 -16.07 -10.51 7.88
N VAL A 296 -15.26 -11.44 7.38
CA VAL A 296 -15.73 -12.75 6.89
C VAL A 296 -16.43 -13.53 8.00
N SER A 297 -15.91 -13.49 9.23
CA SER A 297 -16.51 -14.16 10.39
C SER A 297 -17.87 -13.55 10.73
N ARG A 298 -17.96 -12.22 10.81
CA ARG A 298 -19.22 -11.50 11.05
C ARG A 298 -20.27 -11.79 9.97
N GLU A 299 -19.87 -11.86 8.70
CA GLU A 299 -20.79 -12.20 7.62
C GLU A 299 -21.33 -13.64 7.70
N LYS A 300 -20.53 -14.59 8.21
CA LYS A 300 -20.99 -15.96 8.48
C LYS A 300 -21.98 -16.00 9.64
N GLU A 301 -21.69 -15.29 10.72
CA GLU A 301 -22.56 -15.21 11.90
C GLU A 301 -23.91 -14.56 11.57
N GLU A 302 -23.91 -13.48 10.78
CA GLU A 302 -25.13 -12.79 10.39
C GLU A 302 -26.03 -13.60 9.46
N LYS A 303 -25.48 -14.59 8.75
CA LYS A 303 -26.27 -15.55 7.95
C LYS A 303 -26.98 -16.60 8.82
N SER A 304 -26.69 -16.67 10.11
CA SER A 304 -27.38 -17.58 11.05
C SER A 304 -28.85 -17.20 11.25
N ALA A 305 -29.68 -18.19 11.61
CA ALA A 305 -31.13 -17.99 11.78
C ALA A 305 -31.49 -16.96 12.87
N GLY A 306 -30.62 -16.76 13.87
CA GLY A 306 -30.83 -15.77 14.93
C GLY A 306 -30.70 -14.33 14.44
N PHE A 307 -29.76 -14.06 13.53
CA PHE A 307 -29.51 -12.72 13.00
C PHE A 307 -30.49 -12.28 11.91
N LYS A 308 -31.05 -13.24 11.15
CA LYS A 308 -32.06 -12.96 10.10
C LYS A 308 -33.35 -12.29 10.61
N LYS A 309 -33.57 -12.24 11.93
CA LYS A 309 -34.75 -11.60 12.55
C LYS A 309 -34.62 -10.07 12.68
N ARG A 310 -33.45 -9.48 12.43
CA ARG A 310 -33.25 -8.03 12.56
C ARG A 310 -33.89 -7.28 11.38
N PRO A 311 -34.78 -6.29 11.62
CA PRO A 311 -35.37 -5.52 10.55
C PRO A 311 -34.34 -4.58 9.92
N CYS A 312 -34.05 -4.77 8.64
CA CYS A 312 -33.14 -3.93 7.84
C CYS A 312 -33.85 -2.83 7.05
N LYS A 313 -35.19 -2.85 7.08
CA LYS A 313 -36.05 -1.79 6.55
C LYS A 313 -37.31 -1.72 7.40
N CYS A 314 -37.86 -0.52 7.51
CA CYS A 314 -39.13 -0.27 8.20
C CYS A 314 -40.04 0.52 7.26
N THR A 315 -41.28 0.04 7.07
CA THR A 315 -42.27 0.71 6.22
C THR A 315 -43.40 1.24 7.08
N GLN A 316 -43.66 2.55 6.96
CA GLN A 316 -44.79 3.22 7.63
C GLN A 316 -45.56 4.02 6.58
N GLY A 317 -46.81 3.61 6.32
CA GLY A 317 -47.60 4.18 5.23
C GLY A 317 -46.96 3.90 3.86
N SER A 318 -46.72 4.96 3.07
CA SER A 318 -46.05 4.88 1.77
C SER A 318 -44.53 5.03 1.83
N GLU A 319 -43.96 5.30 3.02
CA GLU A 319 -42.54 5.55 3.20
C GLU A 319 -41.81 4.32 3.74
N THR A 320 -40.66 4.01 3.15
CA THR A 320 -39.77 2.96 3.64
C THR A 320 -38.43 3.57 4.04
N VAL A 321 -37.96 3.26 5.24
CA VAL A 321 -36.63 3.62 5.71
C VAL A 321 -35.72 2.40 5.61
N TYR A 322 -34.63 2.54 4.87
CA TYR A 322 -33.58 1.54 4.70
C TYR A 322 -32.48 1.75 5.73
N HIS A 323 -32.06 0.67 6.40
CA HIS A 323 -30.91 0.67 7.29
C HIS A 323 -29.69 0.12 6.56
N ILE A 324 -28.66 0.96 6.44
CA ILE A 324 -27.43 0.69 5.71
C ILE A 324 -26.26 0.81 6.68
N TYR A 325 -25.26 -0.06 6.55
CA TYR A 325 -24.03 0.01 7.33
C TYR A 325 -22.90 0.55 6.48
N VAL A 326 -22.13 1.49 7.03
CA VAL A 326 -21.02 2.12 6.32
C VAL A 326 -19.81 2.21 7.23
N ARG A 327 -18.64 1.83 6.72
CA ARG A 327 -17.36 2.05 7.42
C ARG A 327 -16.33 2.70 6.51
N GLU A 328 -15.35 3.39 7.10
CA GLU A 328 -14.16 3.78 6.35
C GLU A 328 -13.29 2.56 6.06
N ARG A 329 -12.76 2.46 4.84
CA ARG A 329 -11.77 1.44 4.49
C ARG A 329 -10.59 1.47 5.47
N GLY A 330 -10.26 0.31 6.04
CA GLY A 330 -9.21 0.19 7.06
C GLY A 330 -9.72 0.26 8.50
N THR A 331 -11.04 0.37 8.69
CA THR A 331 -11.70 0.20 10.00
C THR A 331 -12.54 -1.07 10.02
N PHE A 332 -12.89 -1.58 11.21
CA PHE A 332 -13.77 -2.74 11.35
C PHE A 332 -15.22 -2.35 11.66
N GLU A 333 -15.38 -1.41 12.59
CA GLU A 333 -16.66 -0.90 13.07
C GLU A 333 -17.45 -0.20 11.97
N MET A 334 -18.77 -0.34 12.02
CA MET A 334 -19.68 0.16 11.00
C MET A 334 -20.67 1.14 11.61
N GLU A 335 -20.88 2.25 10.92
CA GLU A 335 -21.88 3.25 11.27
C GLU A 335 -23.22 2.94 10.62
N SER A 336 -24.31 3.23 11.34
CA SER A 336 -25.67 3.11 10.83
C SER A 336 -26.08 4.37 10.06
N ILE A 337 -26.52 4.18 8.82
CA ILE A 337 -27.11 5.18 7.95
C ILE A 337 -28.57 4.80 7.69
N TYR A 338 -29.47 5.76 7.81
CA TYR A 338 -30.89 5.56 7.54
C TYR A 338 -31.31 6.41 6.35
N LEU A 339 -31.77 5.77 5.27
CA LEU A 339 -32.24 6.44 4.07
C LEU A 339 -33.73 6.22 3.85
N ARG A 340 -34.45 7.30 3.58
CA ARG A 340 -35.88 7.26 3.23
C ARG A 340 -36.05 6.92 1.74
N SER A 341 -37.12 6.20 1.40
CA SER A 341 -37.45 5.82 0.02
C SER A 341 -37.62 7.02 -0.91
N SER A 342 -38.03 8.17 -0.36
CA SER A 342 -38.13 9.45 -1.07
C SER A 342 -36.78 10.04 -1.51
N ASN A 343 -35.68 9.67 -0.85
CA ASN A 343 -34.33 10.15 -1.14
C ASN A 343 -33.35 8.99 -1.43
N LEU A 344 -33.86 7.91 -2.02
CA LEU A 344 -33.06 6.73 -2.34
C LEU A 344 -32.28 6.94 -3.64
N THR A 345 -31.33 7.87 -3.61
CA THR A 345 -30.42 8.21 -4.71
C THR A 345 -28.97 8.05 -4.26
N LEU A 346 -28.05 7.89 -5.20
CA LEU A 346 -26.62 7.81 -4.90
C LEU A 346 -26.10 9.09 -4.24
N GLU A 347 -26.55 10.26 -4.70
CA GLU A 347 -26.19 11.54 -4.13
C GLU A 347 -26.75 11.71 -2.71
N GLY A 348 -28.02 11.34 -2.50
CA GLY A 348 -28.64 11.33 -1.18
C GLY A 348 -27.89 10.42 -0.20
N PHE A 349 -27.46 9.24 -0.66
CA PHE A 349 -26.65 8.33 0.14
C PHE A 349 -25.28 8.92 0.49
N LYS A 350 -24.54 9.43 -0.50
CA LYS A 350 -23.23 10.09 -0.27
C LYS A 350 -23.34 11.24 0.73
N SER A 351 -24.40 12.06 0.61
CA SER A 351 -24.67 13.18 1.51
C SER A 351 -24.97 12.70 2.94
N ALA A 352 -25.77 11.64 3.10
CA ALA A 352 -26.07 11.06 4.40
C ALA A 352 -24.82 10.48 5.08
N VAL A 353 -23.94 9.83 4.31
CA VAL A 353 -22.64 9.33 4.81
C VAL A 353 -21.78 10.49 5.28
N LEU A 354 -21.59 11.54 4.45
CA LEU A 354 -20.78 12.70 4.83
C LEU A 354 -21.33 13.39 6.09
N MET A 355 -22.65 13.58 6.17
CA MET A 355 -23.31 14.17 7.34
C MET A 355 -23.08 13.33 8.61
N LYS A 356 -23.25 12.00 8.52
CA LYS A 356 -23.02 11.09 9.63
C LYS A 356 -21.57 11.13 10.12
N PHE A 357 -20.60 10.93 9.23
CA PHE A 357 -19.19 10.91 9.62
C PHE A 357 -18.71 12.28 10.15
N THR A 358 -19.23 13.38 9.58
CA THR A 358 -18.96 14.74 10.09
C THR A 358 -19.54 14.93 11.49
N SER A 359 -20.78 14.48 11.74
CA SER A 359 -21.42 14.59 13.06
C SER A 359 -20.67 13.84 14.17
N LEU A 360 -19.92 12.81 13.80
CA LEU A 360 -19.08 12.02 14.71
C LEU A 360 -17.71 12.66 14.94
N ASN A 361 -17.40 13.79 14.31
CA ASN A 361 -16.06 14.36 14.24
C ASN A 361 -15.02 13.34 13.75
N HIS A 362 -15.40 12.52 12.76
CA HIS A 362 -14.57 11.42 12.28
C HIS A 362 -13.23 11.93 11.73
N VAL A 363 -12.15 11.23 12.10
CA VAL A 363 -10.80 11.48 11.60
C VAL A 363 -10.42 10.33 10.68
N PRO A 364 -10.22 10.58 9.37
CA PRO A 364 -9.84 9.53 8.43
C PRO A 364 -8.57 8.78 8.84
N VAL A 365 -8.54 7.46 8.63
CA VAL A 365 -7.41 6.60 9.05
C VAL A 365 -6.06 7.02 8.46
N TRP A 366 -6.07 7.66 7.30
CA TRP A 366 -4.86 8.15 6.63
C TRP A 366 -4.32 9.46 7.21
N LYS A 367 -5.12 10.20 7.97
CA LYS A 367 -4.77 11.57 8.42
C LYS A 367 -3.53 11.63 9.29
N PRO A 368 -3.21 10.67 10.18
CA PRO A 368 -1.95 10.66 10.92
C PRO A 368 -0.74 10.48 10.00
N GLU A 369 -0.83 9.54 9.06
CA GLU A 369 0.28 9.06 8.20
C GLU A 369 0.61 9.99 7.03
N ARG A 370 -0.39 10.65 6.45
CA ARG A 370 -0.20 11.47 5.27
C ARG A 370 0.71 12.69 5.58
N PRO A 371 1.59 13.15 4.67
CA PRO A 371 2.38 14.36 4.91
C PRO A 371 1.52 15.59 5.20
N LYS A 372 2.01 16.51 6.06
CA LYS A 372 1.26 17.72 6.46
C LYS A 372 0.76 18.55 5.28
N SER A 373 1.53 18.63 4.20
CA SER A 373 1.17 19.34 2.96
C SER A 373 -0.08 18.78 2.28
N LEU A 374 -0.45 17.52 2.55
CA LEU A 374 -1.57 16.83 1.93
C LEU A 374 -2.73 16.54 2.89
N LYS A 375 -2.66 16.96 4.17
CA LYS A 375 -3.72 16.70 5.16
C LYS A 375 -4.98 17.53 4.92
N GLY A 376 -4.87 18.64 4.17
CA GLY A 376 -5.99 19.52 3.86
C GLY A 376 -6.68 20.10 5.10
N SER A 377 -7.94 20.46 4.95
CA SER A 377 -8.81 20.91 6.05
C SER A 377 -9.33 19.72 6.88
N ASN A 378 -10.21 19.98 7.84
CA ASN A 378 -10.95 18.93 8.55
C ASN A 378 -12.23 18.49 7.82
N GLU A 379 -12.49 19.02 6.64
CA GLU A 379 -13.64 18.65 5.83
C GLU A 379 -13.44 17.27 5.20
N LEU A 380 -14.45 16.41 5.30
CA LEU A 380 -14.42 15.08 4.72
C LEU A 380 -14.78 15.15 3.24
N LYS A 381 -13.87 14.68 2.39
CA LYS A 381 -14.14 14.50 0.96
C LYS A 381 -14.33 13.01 0.65
N LEU A 382 -15.55 12.62 0.29
CA LEU A 382 -15.85 11.25 -0.11
C LEU A 382 -15.39 11.00 -1.55
N TYR A 383 -14.41 10.11 -1.73
CA TYR A 383 -13.88 9.75 -3.04
C TYR A 383 -14.60 8.55 -3.66
N ARG A 384 -14.73 7.46 -2.89
CA ARG A 384 -15.39 6.22 -3.32
C ARG A 384 -16.33 5.71 -2.24
N ILE A 385 -17.41 5.08 -2.70
CA ILE A 385 -18.34 4.30 -1.89
C ILE A 385 -18.73 3.06 -2.69
N TYR A 386 -18.60 1.88 -2.07
CA TYR A 386 -18.80 0.61 -2.76
C TYR A 386 -19.29 -0.46 -1.78
N PRO A 387 -20.02 -1.49 -2.26
CA PRO A 387 -20.44 -2.61 -1.44
C PRO A 387 -19.25 -3.31 -0.77
N LEU A 388 -19.44 -3.74 0.47
CA LEU A 388 -18.46 -4.53 1.21
C LEU A 388 -18.15 -5.85 0.47
N GLY A 389 -16.89 -6.28 0.52
CA GLY A 389 -16.45 -7.57 -0.03
C GLY A 389 -15.83 -7.48 -1.44
N LEU A 390 -15.77 -6.29 -2.04
CA LEU A 390 -15.00 -6.08 -3.26
C LEU A 390 -13.50 -6.08 -2.97
N THR A 391 -12.73 -6.58 -3.94
CA THR A 391 -11.26 -6.41 -3.94
C THR A 391 -10.90 -4.94 -4.10
N GLN A 392 -9.67 -4.55 -3.75
CA GLN A 392 -9.24 -3.16 -3.90
C GLN A 392 -9.16 -2.73 -5.38
N ARG A 393 -8.79 -3.67 -6.28
CA ARG A 393 -8.85 -3.49 -7.73
C ARG A 393 -10.27 -3.10 -8.17
N GLN A 394 -11.26 -3.85 -7.71
CA GLN A 394 -12.66 -3.57 -8.03
C GLN A 394 -13.13 -2.24 -7.43
N ALA A 395 -12.89 -2.04 -6.13
CA ALA A 395 -13.36 -0.88 -5.38
C ALA A 395 -12.84 0.47 -5.93
N LEU A 396 -11.56 0.52 -6.33
CA LEU A 396 -10.92 1.76 -6.77
C LEU A 396 -11.06 2.03 -8.27
N TYR A 397 -11.06 0.97 -9.10
CA TYR A 397 -10.85 1.12 -10.55
C TYR A 397 -11.97 0.56 -11.42
N THR A 398 -12.75 -0.43 -10.99
CA THR A 398 -13.75 -1.07 -11.87
C THR A 398 -15.19 -0.88 -11.44
N PHE A 399 -15.46 -0.76 -10.14
CA PHE A 399 -16.81 -0.69 -9.62
C PHE A 399 -17.39 0.73 -9.70
N SER A 400 -18.60 0.81 -10.23
CA SER A 400 -19.48 1.97 -10.12
C SER A 400 -20.92 1.53 -10.25
N PHE A 401 -21.82 2.14 -9.50
CA PHE A 401 -23.25 2.00 -9.76
C PHE A 401 -23.63 2.69 -11.06
N ASN A 402 -24.42 2.01 -11.90
CA ASN A 402 -24.94 2.53 -13.16
C ASN A 402 -26.20 3.40 -12.94
N GLY A 403 -26.06 4.41 -12.08
CA GLY A 403 -27.13 5.33 -11.69
C GLY A 403 -27.99 4.85 -10.51
N ASP A 404 -29.01 5.63 -10.18
CA ASP A 404 -29.82 5.42 -8.97
C ASP A 404 -30.61 4.11 -8.98
N ASN A 405 -31.06 3.64 -10.16
CA ASN A 405 -31.84 2.40 -10.23
C ASN A 405 -31.00 1.17 -9.86
N ASP A 406 -29.74 1.12 -10.29
CA ASP A 406 -28.80 0.06 -9.93
C ASP A 406 -28.52 0.06 -8.42
N PHE A 407 -28.32 1.25 -7.85
CA PHE A 407 -28.18 1.42 -6.40
C PHE A 407 -29.42 0.95 -5.62
N ARG A 408 -30.63 1.34 -6.05
CA ARG A 408 -31.88 0.89 -5.43
C ARG A 408 -32.02 -0.62 -5.50
N GLY A 409 -31.79 -1.21 -6.68
CA GLY A 409 -31.84 -2.66 -6.87
C GLY A 409 -30.85 -3.40 -5.97
N HIS A 410 -29.66 -2.84 -5.74
CA HIS A 410 -28.70 -3.38 -4.80
C HIS A 410 -29.24 -3.38 -3.36
N LEU A 411 -29.82 -2.27 -2.89
CA LEU A 411 -30.40 -2.19 -1.53
C LEU A 411 -31.60 -3.11 -1.33
N GLU A 412 -32.41 -3.30 -2.38
CA GLU A 412 -33.55 -4.22 -2.33
C GLU A 412 -33.11 -5.69 -2.28
N SER A 413 -32.05 -6.03 -3.02
CA SER A 413 -31.50 -7.39 -3.09
C SER A 413 -30.64 -7.76 -1.89
N ASN A 414 -30.11 -6.77 -1.17
CA ASN A 414 -29.20 -6.96 -0.04
C ASN A 414 -29.75 -6.28 1.23
N PRO A 415 -30.60 -6.97 2.01
CA PRO A 415 -31.03 -6.47 3.31
C PRO A 415 -29.84 -6.16 4.21
N CYS A 416 -29.87 -5.01 4.89
CA CYS A 416 -28.77 -4.52 5.72
C CYS A 416 -27.48 -4.35 4.90
N ALA A 417 -27.59 -3.83 3.68
CA ALA A 417 -26.46 -3.59 2.79
C ALA A 417 -25.32 -2.88 3.52
N LYS A 418 -24.10 -3.36 3.26
CA LYS A 418 -22.87 -2.87 3.89
C LYS A 418 -21.99 -2.24 2.83
N PHE A 419 -21.42 -1.11 3.16
CA PHE A 419 -20.56 -0.35 2.27
C PHE A 419 -19.26 0.02 2.96
N GLU A 420 -18.21 0.13 2.14
CA GLU A 420 -16.97 0.78 2.52
C GLU A 420 -16.86 2.12 1.79
N VAL A 421 -16.27 3.09 2.48
CA VAL A 421 -16.00 4.42 1.95
C VAL A 421 -14.52 4.74 2.00
N VAL A 422 -14.09 5.53 1.03
CA VAL A 422 -12.73 6.08 0.97
C VAL A 422 -12.83 7.59 1.00
N PHE A 423 -12.30 8.20 2.05
CA PHE A 423 -12.09 9.63 2.14
C PHE A 423 -10.69 10.00 1.61
N VAL A 424 -10.50 11.19 1.03
CA VAL A 424 -9.20 11.64 0.46
C VAL A 424 -8.85 13.08 0.73
#